data_AF-A0A7Y5E2M1-F1
#
_entry.id   AF-A0A7Y5E2M1-F1
#
_cell.length_a   1.000
_cell.length_b   1.000
_cell.length_c   1.000
_cell.angle_alpha   90.00
_cell.angle_beta   90.00
_cell.angle_gamma   90.00
#
_symmetry.space_group_name_H-M   'P 1'
#
loop_
_entity.id
_entity.type
_entity.pdbx_description
1 polymer ?
#
loop_
_entity_poly.entity_id
_entity_poly.type
_entity_poly.pdbx_seq_one_letter_code
_entity_poly.pdbx_strand_id
1 'polypeptide(L)'
;MSNVEAAERTARAIERADMAVSARPAPSRWFAVGDPQTTAHRFFSVLDRYGALGADGLLAAGTGLISMGDHFDFSMGAPEAEPAGREILAWLVAQEGSTHILAGNHDVARVAELAFETDETFAAARRDAVVLRDRHRAGEDVHLLVEAFFERFPHVPSPEMVLKDFASFSVAQRRHVQRALLTKRMRLALVATVHGTPVLLTHAGVTRRELRLLDVPAEPHAIAAALERRFDEAVERVAAAWRNGDDAALALEPIHVAGRSRKEGGGLLYHRPARRDRDGADPEWELAAESPRRFDPRDMPAGLVQMIGHSGHARTARDLPGFVVEGSERDGIALRTLSVTADGDVVRYEAGVLPPAPGAATAYMVDPGFAHEPLERVEICAVDGLATSRLPGSPW
;
A
#
# COMPACT_ATOMS: atom_id res chain seq x y z
N MET A 1 22.42 14.83 -17.48
CA MET A 1 21.67 13.98 -18.45
C MET A 1 20.65 14.87 -19.13
N SER A 2 20.42 14.66 -20.43
CA SER A 2 19.39 15.44 -21.12
C SER A 2 18.00 14.91 -20.76
N ASN A 3 16.97 15.78 -20.79
CA ASN A 3 15.58 15.35 -20.57
C ASN A 3 15.09 14.31 -21.60
N VAL A 4 15.77 14.23 -22.76
CA VAL A 4 15.45 13.27 -23.84
C VAL A 4 15.86 11.85 -23.45
N GLU A 5 17.07 11.66 -22.91
CA GLU A 5 17.55 10.33 -22.50
C GLU A 5 16.72 9.72 -21.36
N ALA A 6 16.24 10.55 -20.44
CA ALA A 6 15.36 10.13 -19.35
C ALA A 6 13.99 9.68 -19.87
N ALA A 7 13.41 10.43 -20.81
CA ALA A 7 12.15 10.07 -21.44
C ALA A 7 12.25 8.75 -22.23
N GLU A 8 13.35 8.52 -22.94
CA GLU A 8 13.59 7.27 -23.65
C GLU A 8 13.70 6.06 -22.71
N ARG A 9 14.36 6.20 -21.55
CA ARG A 9 14.42 5.13 -20.55
C ARG A 9 13.05 4.82 -19.95
N THR A 10 12.27 5.85 -19.65
CA THR A 10 10.88 5.71 -19.19
C THR A 10 10.03 4.97 -20.23
N ALA A 11 10.12 5.33 -21.51
CA ALA A 11 9.39 4.65 -22.58
C ALA A 11 9.79 3.17 -22.69
N ARG A 12 11.09 2.85 -22.63
CA ARG A 12 11.57 1.47 -22.64
C ARG A 12 11.11 0.65 -21.43
N ALA A 13 11.00 1.28 -20.25
CA ALA A 13 10.49 0.61 -19.06
C ALA A 13 9.04 0.18 -19.24
N ILE A 14 8.22 1.06 -19.82
CA ILE A 14 6.82 0.77 -20.17
C ILE A 14 6.75 -0.37 -21.20
N GLU A 15 7.55 -0.32 -22.26
CA GLU A 15 7.61 -1.37 -23.29
C GLU A 15 8.00 -2.76 -22.72
N ARG A 16 8.81 -2.80 -21.65
CA ARG A 16 9.31 -4.03 -21.05
C ARG A 16 8.46 -4.58 -19.91
N ALA A 17 7.34 -3.94 -19.56
CA ALA A 17 6.53 -4.32 -18.40
C ALA A 17 6.11 -5.81 -18.38
N ASP A 18 5.95 -6.43 -19.55
CA ASP A 18 5.53 -7.84 -19.70
C ASP A 18 6.65 -8.81 -20.10
N MET A 19 7.91 -8.36 -20.17
CA MET A 19 9.03 -9.21 -20.61
C MET A 19 9.76 -9.83 -19.43
N ALA A 20 9.82 -11.17 -19.39
CA ALA A 20 10.66 -11.89 -18.42
C ALA A 20 12.13 -11.45 -18.54
N VAL A 21 12.72 -11.06 -17.41
CA VAL A 21 14.09 -10.56 -17.35
C VAL A 21 15.05 -11.69 -16.94
N SER A 22 16.14 -11.84 -17.67
CA SER A 22 17.23 -12.75 -17.29
C SER A 22 17.80 -12.41 -15.91
N ALA A 23 18.32 -13.41 -15.19
CA ALA A 23 18.94 -13.22 -13.88
C ALA A 23 19.96 -12.09 -13.88
N ARG A 24 19.81 -11.14 -12.94
CA ARG A 24 20.67 -9.98 -12.77
C ARG A 24 21.57 -10.13 -11.55
N PRO A 25 22.67 -9.36 -11.46
CA PRO A 25 23.49 -9.32 -10.25
C PRO A 25 22.62 -9.01 -9.03
N ALA A 26 22.90 -9.67 -7.91
CA ALA A 26 22.20 -9.42 -6.66
C ALA A 26 22.29 -7.93 -6.29
N PRO A 27 21.20 -7.29 -5.86
CA PRO A 27 21.23 -5.91 -5.44
C PRO A 27 22.19 -5.67 -4.26
N SER A 28 23.02 -4.64 -4.37
CA SER A 28 23.86 -4.12 -3.29
C SER A 28 23.27 -2.86 -2.65
N ARG A 29 22.31 -2.22 -3.31
CA ARG A 29 21.58 -1.05 -2.83
C ARG A 29 20.08 -1.25 -3.03
N TRP A 30 19.30 -0.98 -1.99
CA TRP A 30 17.85 -1.09 -2.03
C TRP A 30 17.18 0.26 -1.81
N PHE A 31 16.08 0.47 -2.51
CA PHE A 31 15.16 1.57 -2.27
C PHE A 31 13.79 1.05 -1.87
N ALA A 32 13.12 1.72 -0.94
CA ALA A 32 11.73 1.50 -0.58
C ALA A 32 10.88 2.67 -1.05
N VAL A 33 9.71 2.35 -1.59
CA VAL A 33 8.76 3.29 -2.18
C VAL A 33 7.35 2.96 -1.70
N GLY A 34 6.75 3.88 -0.94
CA GLY A 34 5.33 3.82 -0.58
C GLY A 34 4.41 4.24 -1.73
N ASP A 35 3.21 3.67 -1.73
CA ASP A 35 2.05 4.09 -2.53
C ASP A 35 2.39 4.59 -3.96
N PRO A 36 2.76 3.68 -4.89
CA PRO A 36 3.13 4.04 -6.25
C PRO A 36 1.92 4.46 -7.11
N GLN A 37 0.79 4.86 -6.52
CA GLN A 37 -0.40 5.41 -7.18
C GLN A 37 -0.07 6.64 -8.04
N THR A 38 0.32 6.41 -9.30
CA THR A 38 0.68 7.47 -10.24
C THR A 38 0.75 6.96 -11.69
N THR A 39 1.02 7.87 -12.63
CA THR A 39 1.26 7.49 -14.03
C THR A 39 2.58 6.73 -14.16
N ALA A 40 2.64 5.74 -15.06
CA ALA A 40 3.88 4.98 -15.30
C ALA A 40 5.07 5.90 -15.62
N HIS A 41 4.83 6.95 -16.43
CA HIS A 41 5.84 7.96 -16.74
C HIS A 41 6.44 8.57 -15.47
N ARG A 42 5.59 8.99 -14.53
CA ARG A 42 6.01 9.66 -13.30
C ARG A 42 6.75 8.72 -12.36
N PHE A 43 6.26 7.49 -12.22
CA PHE A 43 6.93 6.45 -11.43
C PHE A 43 8.36 6.21 -11.95
N PHE A 44 8.53 5.97 -13.25
CA PHE A 44 9.84 5.72 -13.84
C PHE A 44 10.74 6.95 -13.84
N SER A 45 10.23 8.15 -14.08
CA SER A 45 11.03 9.37 -13.96
C SER A 45 11.60 9.59 -12.56
N VAL A 46 10.86 9.19 -11.52
CA VAL A 46 11.39 9.21 -10.14
C VAL A 46 12.51 8.19 -9.98
N LEU A 47 12.30 6.94 -10.40
CA LEU A 47 13.36 5.92 -10.34
C LEU A 47 14.62 6.35 -11.09
N ASP A 48 14.48 6.96 -12.27
CA ASP A 48 15.59 7.47 -13.08
C ASP A 48 16.38 8.56 -12.34
N ARG A 49 15.67 9.49 -11.70
CA ARG A 49 16.29 10.56 -10.91
C ARG A 49 17.17 10.02 -9.77
N TYR A 50 16.78 8.90 -9.17
CA TYR A 50 17.55 8.23 -8.14
C TYR A 50 18.66 7.30 -8.68
N GLY A 51 18.84 7.25 -10.01
CA GLY A 51 19.77 6.33 -10.67
C GLY A 51 19.36 4.86 -10.52
N ALA A 52 18.08 4.61 -10.23
CA ALA A 52 17.55 3.27 -10.03
C ALA A 52 17.13 2.61 -11.34
N LEU A 53 17.04 3.34 -12.47
CA LEU A 53 16.79 2.79 -13.80
C LEU A 53 18.08 2.74 -14.63
N GLY A 54 18.28 1.61 -15.31
CA GLY A 54 19.31 1.43 -16.31
C GLY A 54 18.89 1.95 -17.70
N ALA A 55 19.85 2.03 -18.62
CA ALA A 55 19.61 2.46 -20.00
C ALA A 55 18.59 1.59 -20.76
N ASP A 56 18.36 0.36 -20.30
CA ASP A 56 17.47 -0.60 -20.93
C ASP A 56 16.05 -0.59 -20.36
N GLY A 57 15.71 0.39 -19.51
CA GLY A 57 14.35 0.54 -18.93
C GLY A 57 14.06 -0.43 -17.78
N LEU A 58 15.05 -1.19 -17.33
CA LEU A 58 14.96 -2.05 -16.14
C LEU A 58 15.74 -1.43 -14.98
N LEU A 59 15.67 -1.99 -13.77
CA LEU A 59 16.45 -1.50 -12.64
C LEU A 59 17.95 -1.42 -12.96
N ALA A 60 18.67 -0.42 -12.45
CA ALA A 60 20.11 -0.35 -12.66
C ALA A 60 20.82 -1.57 -12.03
N ALA A 61 21.95 -1.99 -12.60
CA ALA A 61 22.70 -3.13 -12.07
C ALA A 61 23.12 -2.88 -10.60
N GLY A 62 22.87 -3.85 -9.72
CA GLY A 62 23.12 -3.71 -8.29
C GLY A 62 22.04 -2.93 -7.52
N THR A 63 20.97 -2.48 -8.18
CA THR A 63 19.84 -1.80 -7.52
C THR A 63 18.67 -2.76 -7.32
N GLY A 64 18.06 -2.67 -6.14
CA GLY A 64 16.82 -3.35 -5.79
C GLY A 64 15.74 -2.35 -5.37
N LEU A 65 14.49 -2.77 -5.51
CA LEU A 65 13.33 -1.94 -5.21
C LEU A 65 12.31 -2.70 -4.36
N ILE A 66 11.79 -2.05 -3.33
CA ILE A 66 10.69 -2.51 -2.49
C ILE A 66 9.52 -1.57 -2.75
N SER A 67 8.49 -2.06 -3.43
CA SER A 67 7.24 -1.32 -3.60
C SER A 67 6.29 -1.70 -2.47
N MET A 68 5.81 -0.71 -1.71
CA MET A 68 5.09 -0.94 -0.46
C MET A 68 3.57 -0.83 -0.62
N GLY A 69 3.02 -1.43 -1.69
CA GLY A 69 1.57 -1.61 -1.90
C GLY A 69 0.83 -0.38 -2.43
N ASP A 70 -0.41 -0.61 -2.84
CA ASP A 70 -1.32 0.34 -3.49
C ASP A 70 -0.86 0.75 -4.91
N HIS A 71 -1.00 -0.17 -5.86
CA HIS A 71 -0.56 0.08 -7.24
C HIS A 71 -1.65 0.70 -8.13
N PHE A 72 -2.88 0.79 -7.64
CA PHE A 72 -4.07 1.16 -8.41
C PHE A 72 -4.80 2.36 -7.82
N ASP A 73 -5.69 2.97 -8.61
CA ASP A 73 -6.64 4.03 -8.19
C ASP A 73 -6.07 5.42 -7.91
N PHE A 74 -5.05 5.87 -8.67
CA PHE A 74 -4.71 7.30 -8.66
C PHE A 74 -5.74 8.15 -9.44
N SER A 75 -5.87 9.41 -9.05
CA SER A 75 -6.63 10.43 -9.81
C SER A 75 -8.10 10.08 -10.11
N MET A 76 -8.86 9.60 -9.12
CA MET A 76 -10.34 9.47 -9.11
C MET A 76 -10.98 8.98 -10.44
N GLY A 77 -10.36 8.00 -11.09
CA GLY A 77 -10.86 7.38 -12.32
C GLY A 77 -10.55 8.15 -13.60
N ALA A 78 -9.39 8.82 -13.65
CA ALA A 78 -8.78 9.29 -14.89
C ALA A 78 -8.53 8.11 -15.86
N PRO A 79 -8.72 8.26 -17.18
CA PRO A 79 -8.57 7.16 -18.15
C PRO A 79 -7.21 6.47 -18.10
N GLU A 80 -6.15 7.22 -17.81
CA GLU A 80 -4.79 6.72 -17.67
C GLU A 80 -4.53 5.93 -16.38
N ALA A 81 -5.45 5.96 -15.41
CA ALA A 81 -5.25 5.36 -14.10
C ALA A 81 -5.29 3.82 -14.10
N GLU A 82 -6.14 3.24 -14.93
CA GLU A 82 -6.22 1.78 -15.10
C GLU A 82 -4.94 1.19 -15.71
N PRO A 83 -4.47 1.67 -16.89
CA PRO A 83 -3.31 1.07 -17.54
C PRO A 83 -2.02 1.31 -16.77
N ALA A 84 -1.83 2.50 -16.19
CA ALA A 84 -0.58 2.81 -15.48
C ALA A 84 -0.34 1.92 -14.26
N GLY A 85 -1.36 1.63 -13.45
CA GLY A 85 -1.20 0.70 -12.32
C GLY A 85 -0.82 -0.71 -12.75
N ARG A 86 -1.38 -1.18 -13.88
CA ARG A 86 -1.03 -2.48 -14.47
C ARG A 86 0.40 -2.50 -15.01
N GLU A 87 0.80 -1.47 -15.75
CA GLU A 87 2.15 -1.33 -16.29
C GLU A 87 3.20 -1.34 -15.17
N ILE A 88 2.97 -0.56 -14.11
CA ILE A 88 3.87 -0.52 -12.95
C ILE A 88 3.96 -1.89 -12.29
N LEU A 89 2.82 -2.53 -11.97
CA LEU A 89 2.83 -3.84 -11.30
C LEU A 89 3.44 -4.93 -12.18
N ALA A 90 3.18 -4.93 -13.49
CA ALA A 90 3.77 -5.88 -14.43
C ALA A 90 5.30 -5.74 -14.47
N TRP A 91 5.79 -4.50 -14.62
CA TRP A 91 7.21 -4.20 -14.60
C TRP A 91 7.90 -4.61 -13.30
N LEU A 92 7.23 -4.43 -12.15
CA LEU A 92 7.72 -4.89 -10.85
C LEU A 92 7.79 -6.41 -10.80
N VAL A 93 6.75 -7.12 -11.24
CA VAL A 93 6.68 -8.58 -11.23
C VAL A 93 7.77 -9.21 -12.11
N ALA A 94 8.03 -8.63 -13.29
CA ALA A 94 8.97 -9.12 -14.29
C ALA A 94 10.46 -9.10 -13.84
N GLN A 95 10.79 -8.32 -12.80
CA GLN A 95 12.16 -8.11 -12.32
C GLN A 95 12.49 -8.95 -11.09
N GLU A 96 12.25 -10.25 -11.19
CA GLU A 96 12.50 -11.19 -10.11
C GLU A 96 13.95 -11.10 -9.59
N GLY A 97 14.11 -11.20 -8.27
CA GLY A 97 15.40 -11.07 -7.59
C GLY A 97 15.88 -9.63 -7.39
N SER A 98 15.33 -8.66 -8.13
CA SER A 98 15.62 -7.23 -7.95
C SER A 98 14.44 -6.44 -7.36
N THR A 99 13.24 -7.02 -7.33
CA THR A 99 12.05 -6.39 -6.74
C THR A 99 11.40 -7.22 -5.65
N HIS A 100 10.93 -6.52 -4.62
CA HIS A 100 9.96 -7.02 -3.66
C HIS A 100 8.70 -6.16 -3.70
N ILE A 101 7.54 -6.81 -3.66
CA ILE A 101 6.24 -6.14 -3.79
C ILE A 101 5.44 -6.48 -2.54
N LEU A 102 5.12 -5.48 -1.73
CA LEU A 102 4.13 -5.63 -0.67
C LEU A 102 2.74 -5.33 -1.24
N ALA A 103 1.72 -6.03 -0.74
CA ALA A 103 0.34 -5.77 -1.09
C ALA A 103 -0.22 -4.65 -0.20
N GLY A 104 -0.86 -3.67 -0.83
CA GLY A 104 -1.67 -2.65 -0.16
C GLY A 104 -3.15 -2.97 -0.16
N ASN A 105 -3.97 -2.11 0.44
CA ASN A 105 -5.41 -2.33 0.48
C ASN A 105 -6.05 -2.25 -0.91
N HIS A 106 -5.56 -1.41 -1.82
CA HIS A 106 -6.08 -1.31 -3.18
C HIS A 106 -5.77 -2.57 -4.01
N ASP A 107 -4.60 -3.17 -3.77
CA ASP A 107 -4.20 -4.40 -4.43
C ASP A 107 -5.06 -5.57 -3.96
N VAL A 108 -5.18 -5.74 -2.63
CA VAL A 108 -5.99 -6.80 -2.02
C VAL A 108 -7.46 -6.63 -2.39
N ALA A 109 -7.97 -5.40 -2.48
CA ALA A 109 -9.36 -5.15 -2.86
C ALA A 109 -9.72 -5.70 -4.23
N ARG A 110 -8.76 -5.83 -5.15
CA ARG A 110 -9.01 -6.47 -6.46
C ARG A 110 -9.38 -7.94 -6.34
N VAL A 111 -8.87 -8.62 -5.31
CA VAL A 111 -9.04 -10.07 -5.12
C VAL A 111 -9.87 -10.43 -3.90
N ALA A 112 -10.28 -9.46 -3.09
CA ALA A 112 -11.15 -9.63 -1.92
C ALA A 112 -12.51 -8.96 -2.17
N GLU A 113 -12.63 -7.65 -1.94
CA GLU A 113 -13.88 -6.87 -2.12
C GLU A 113 -14.48 -7.02 -3.51
N LEU A 114 -13.65 -6.88 -4.54
CA LEU A 114 -14.06 -6.83 -5.94
C LEU A 114 -13.90 -8.17 -6.65
N ALA A 115 -13.79 -9.27 -5.89
CA ALA A 115 -13.54 -10.61 -6.43
C ALA A 115 -14.63 -11.08 -7.40
N PHE A 116 -15.87 -10.59 -7.25
CA PHE A 116 -17.04 -11.01 -8.02
C PHE A 116 -17.55 -9.95 -9.00
N GLU A 117 -16.94 -8.76 -9.04
CA GLU A 117 -17.36 -7.70 -9.97
C GLU A 117 -16.85 -7.97 -11.39
N THR A 118 -17.61 -7.57 -12.41
CA THR A 118 -17.14 -7.49 -13.81
C THR A 118 -16.91 -6.04 -14.21
N ASP A 119 -16.24 -5.81 -15.34
CA ASP A 119 -16.06 -4.44 -15.86
C ASP A 119 -17.43 -3.78 -16.11
N GLU A 120 -18.42 -4.54 -16.59
CA GLU A 120 -19.77 -4.07 -16.85
C GLU A 120 -20.56 -3.75 -15.57
N THR A 121 -20.52 -4.65 -14.57
CA THR A 121 -21.24 -4.43 -13.30
C THR A 121 -20.62 -3.28 -12.53
N PHE A 122 -19.29 -3.19 -12.51
CA PHE A 122 -18.59 -2.10 -11.84
C PHE A 122 -18.81 -0.75 -12.55
N ALA A 123 -18.78 -0.72 -13.90
CA ALA A 123 -19.10 0.49 -14.65
C ALA A 123 -20.55 0.94 -14.42
N ALA A 124 -21.49 0.01 -14.23
CA ALA A 124 -22.86 0.33 -13.85
C ALA A 124 -22.94 0.90 -12.42
N ALA A 125 -22.26 0.27 -11.46
CA ALA A 125 -22.17 0.79 -10.09
C ALA A 125 -21.61 2.21 -10.07
N ARG A 126 -20.57 2.49 -10.85
CA ARG A 126 -19.97 3.83 -10.93
C ARG A 126 -20.94 4.87 -11.47
N ARG A 127 -21.72 4.55 -12.50
CA ARG A 127 -22.75 5.47 -13.04
C ARG A 127 -23.82 5.78 -12.00
N ASP A 128 -24.32 4.77 -11.31
CA ASP A 128 -25.34 4.94 -10.27
C ASP A 128 -24.79 5.73 -9.06
N ALA A 129 -23.54 5.47 -8.66
CA ALA A 129 -22.86 6.20 -7.60
C ALA A 129 -22.65 7.68 -7.93
N VAL A 130 -22.36 8.03 -9.20
CA VAL A 130 -22.29 9.43 -9.66
C VAL A 130 -23.65 10.11 -9.49
N VAL A 131 -24.74 9.45 -9.91
CA VAL A 131 -26.10 9.99 -9.76
C VAL A 131 -26.44 10.22 -8.28
N LEU A 132 -26.14 9.24 -7.42
CA LEU A 132 -26.32 9.36 -5.97
C LEU A 132 -25.58 10.57 -5.40
N ARG A 133 -24.29 10.70 -5.71
CA ARG A 133 -23.45 11.81 -5.24
C ARG A 133 -24.02 13.15 -5.68
N ASP A 134 -24.42 13.27 -6.95
CA ASP A 134 -24.88 14.54 -7.52
C ASP A 134 -26.23 14.96 -6.93
N ARG A 135 -27.15 14.02 -6.71
CA ARG A 135 -28.44 14.26 -6.00
C ARG A 135 -28.24 14.64 -4.54
N HIS A 136 -27.38 13.90 -3.82
CA HIS A 136 -27.05 14.23 -2.43
C HIS A 136 -26.45 15.65 -2.33
N ARG A 137 -25.57 16.03 -3.26
CA ARG A 137 -25.02 17.41 -3.35
C ARG A 137 -26.07 18.46 -3.66
N ALA A 138 -27.14 18.11 -4.37
CA ALA A 138 -28.30 18.98 -4.61
C ALA A 138 -29.23 19.09 -3.39
N GLY A 139 -28.94 18.38 -2.29
CA GLY A 139 -29.75 18.37 -1.06
C GLY A 139 -30.97 17.44 -1.12
N GLU A 140 -31.03 16.53 -2.10
CA GLU A 140 -32.08 15.51 -2.17
C GLU A 140 -31.89 14.44 -1.08
N ASP A 141 -32.99 13.93 -0.53
CA ASP A 141 -32.96 12.70 0.27
C ASP A 141 -32.71 11.50 -0.65
N VAL A 142 -31.52 10.92 -0.53
CA VAL A 142 -31.08 9.79 -1.36
C VAL A 142 -31.21 8.43 -0.65
N HIS A 143 -31.82 8.34 0.54
CA HIS A 143 -31.83 7.11 1.33
C HIS A 143 -32.36 5.90 0.54
N LEU A 144 -33.53 6.04 -0.11
CA LEU A 144 -34.11 4.97 -0.93
C LEU A 144 -33.25 4.63 -2.15
N LEU A 145 -32.54 5.61 -2.72
CA LEU A 145 -31.64 5.36 -3.85
C LEU A 145 -30.38 4.61 -3.39
N VAL A 146 -29.90 4.88 -2.19
CA VAL A 146 -28.78 4.15 -1.57
C VAL A 146 -29.18 2.70 -1.28
N GLU A 147 -30.39 2.46 -0.78
CA GLU A 147 -30.88 1.09 -0.59
C GLU A 147 -31.00 0.34 -1.92
N ALA A 148 -31.60 0.96 -2.95
CA ALA A 148 -31.67 0.40 -4.29
C ALA A 148 -30.29 0.14 -4.91
N PHE A 149 -29.30 0.98 -4.59
CA PHE A 149 -27.91 0.75 -5.00
C PHE A 149 -27.35 -0.53 -4.39
N PHE A 150 -27.53 -0.74 -3.09
CA PHE A 150 -27.00 -1.95 -2.43
C PHE A 150 -27.74 -3.23 -2.83
N GLU A 151 -29.03 -3.14 -3.15
CA GLU A 151 -29.77 -4.25 -3.76
C GLU A 151 -29.21 -4.64 -5.14
N ARG A 152 -28.81 -3.63 -5.93
CA ARG A 152 -28.27 -3.84 -7.28
C ARG A 152 -26.80 -4.26 -7.30
N PHE A 153 -25.99 -3.77 -6.36
CA PHE A 153 -24.54 -3.98 -6.29
C PHE A 153 -24.12 -4.56 -4.92
N PRO A 154 -24.44 -5.84 -4.65
CA PRO A 154 -24.26 -6.44 -3.32
C PRO A 154 -22.79 -6.70 -2.94
N HIS A 155 -21.85 -6.64 -3.89
CA HIS A 155 -20.43 -6.85 -3.62
C HIS A 155 -19.64 -5.53 -3.45
N VAL A 156 -20.28 -4.39 -3.69
CA VAL A 156 -19.68 -3.07 -3.49
C VAL A 156 -19.84 -2.62 -2.04
N PRO A 157 -18.76 -2.19 -1.34
CA PRO A 157 -18.87 -1.74 0.05
C PRO A 157 -19.70 -0.48 0.26
N SER A 158 -19.47 0.56 -0.54
CA SER A 158 -20.22 1.81 -0.52
C SER A 158 -20.19 2.51 -1.89
N PRO A 159 -21.17 3.37 -2.21
CA PRO A 159 -21.11 4.20 -3.43
C PRO A 159 -19.86 5.08 -3.48
N GLU A 160 -19.37 5.56 -2.33
CA GLU A 160 -18.18 6.41 -2.26
C GLU A 160 -16.91 5.66 -2.66
N MET A 161 -16.77 4.40 -2.25
CA MET A 161 -15.63 3.54 -2.57
C MET A 161 -15.48 3.34 -4.08
N VAL A 162 -16.59 3.15 -4.80
CA VAL A 162 -16.60 3.03 -6.28
C VAL A 162 -16.09 4.29 -6.97
N LEU A 163 -16.35 5.47 -6.38
CA LEU A 163 -15.96 6.74 -6.96
C LEU A 163 -14.53 7.17 -6.62
N LYS A 164 -13.95 6.58 -5.56
CA LYS A 164 -12.65 6.97 -5.03
C LYS A 164 -11.67 5.82 -5.10
N ASP A 165 -11.70 4.94 -4.12
CA ASP A 165 -10.61 4.00 -3.91
C ASP A 165 -10.68 2.78 -4.85
N PHE A 166 -11.77 2.60 -5.60
CA PHE A 166 -11.90 1.57 -6.64
C PHE A 166 -12.11 2.19 -8.03
N ALA A 167 -11.86 3.50 -8.16
CA ALA A 167 -12.30 4.27 -9.32
C ALA A 167 -11.69 3.81 -10.66
N SER A 168 -10.57 3.08 -10.65
CA SER A 168 -9.96 2.51 -11.86
C SER A 168 -10.03 0.98 -11.93
N PHE A 169 -10.92 0.34 -11.16
CA PHE A 169 -11.09 -1.12 -11.20
C PHE A 169 -11.28 -1.64 -12.63
N SER A 170 -10.55 -2.72 -12.92
CA SER A 170 -10.84 -3.60 -14.04
C SER A 170 -10.62 -5.06 -13.66
N VAL A 171 -11.31 -5.97 -14.33
CA VAL A 171 -11.05 -7.42 -14.22
C VAL A 171 -9.60 -7.73 -14.61
N ALA A 172 -9.02 -6.97 -15.55
CA ALA A 172 -7.62 -7.13 -15.94
C ALA A 172 -6.65 -6.85 -14.77
N GLN A 173 -6.89 -5.80 -13.97
CA GLN A 173 -6.12 -5.55 -12.74
C GLN A 173 -6.26 -6.71 -11.76
N ARG A 174 -7.48 -7.20 -11.53
CA ARG A 174 -7.74 -8.37 -10.66
C ARG A 174 -6.93 -9.58 -11.11
N ARG A 175 -6.99 -9.93 -12.40
CA ARG A 175 -6.25 -11.08 -12.94
C ARG A 175 -4.73 -10.90 -12.79
N HIS A 176 -4.24 -9.67 -12.88
CA HIS A 176 -2.82 -9.39 -12.68
C HIS A 176 -2.38 -9.61 -11.23
N VAL A 177 -3.15 -9.12 -10.26
CA VAL A 177 -2.92 -9.38 -8.83
C VAL A 177 -2.99 -10.86 -8.51
N GLN A 178 -4.01 -11.58 -9.02
CA GLN A 178 -4.12 -13.03 -8.86
C GLN A 178 -2.87 -13.77 -9.33
N ARG A 179 -2.35 -13.43 -10.53
CA ARG A 179 -1.12 -14.05 -11.04
C ARG A 179 0.07 -13.75 -10.15
N ALA A 180 0.25 -12.50 -9.72
CA ALA A 180 1.36 -12.10 -8.86
C ALA A 180 1.33 -12.81 -7.50
N LEU A 181 0.14 -13.06 -6.94
CA LEU A 181 -0.04 -13.86 -5.73
C LEU A 181 0.24 -15.35 -5.96
N LEU A 182 -0.29 -15.93 -7.04
CA LEU A 182 -0.07 -17.34 -7.38
C LEU A 182 1.40 -17.67 -7.65
N THR A 183 2.17 -16.71 -8.13
CA THR A 183 3.63 -16.83 -8.36
C THR A 183 4.46 -16.31 -7.18
N LYS A 184 3.83 -16.01 -6.02
CA LYS A 184 4.48 -15.54 -4.79
C LYS A 184 5.37 -14.31 -4.99
N ARG A 185 4.99 -13.43 -5.92
CA ARG A 185 5.67 -12.17 -6.20
C ARG A 185 5.21 -11.03 -5.30
N MET A 186 4.02 -11.15 -4.69
CA MET A 186 3.52 -10.22 -3.69
C MET A 186 3.61 -10.80 -2.27
N ARG A 187 3.77 -9.92 -1.29
CA ARG A 187 4.01 -10.23 0.13
C ARG A 187 3.15 -9.31 1.01
N LEU A 188 2.90 -9.65 2.27
CA LEU A 188 2.34 -8.71 3.26
C LEU A 188 3.44 -7.99 4.05
N ALA A 189 4.59 -8.64 4.24
CA ALA A 189 5.64 -8.12 5.10
C ALA A 189 7.05 -8.52 4.66
N LEU A 190 8.00 -7.65 5.00
CA LEU A 190 9.44 -7.83 4.82
C LEU A 190 10.19 -7.35 6.06
N VAL A 191 11.46 -7.74 6.16
CA VAL A 191 12.39 -7.14 7.13
C VAL A 191 13.60 -6.61 6.39
N ALA A 192 13.93 -5.35 6.69
CA ALA A 192 15.13 -4.69 6.20
C ALA A 192 15.97 -4.18 7.36
N THR A 193 17.09 -3.55 7.06
CA THR A 193 17.90 -2.82 8.03
C THR A 193 17.96 -1.35 7.63
N VAL A 194 17.72 -0.48 8.61
CA VAL A 194 17.85 0.98 8.49
C VAL A 194 18.55 1.48 9.73
N HIS A 195 19.60 2.28 9.59
CA HIS A 195 20.39 2.78 10.72
C HIS A 195 20.93 1.64 11.61
N GLY A 196 21.30 0.51 10.99
CA GLY A 196 21.78 -0.69 11.70
C GLY A 196 20.72 -1.43 12.52
N THR A 197 19.44 -1.03 12.44
CA THR A 197 18.33 -1.63 13.20
C THR A 197 17.42 -2.43 12.27
N PRO A 198 16.97 -3.65 12.66
CA PRO A 198 15.93 -4.37 11.93
C PRO A 198 14.62 -3.57 11.88
N VAL A 199 14.05 -3.43 10.69
CA VAL A 199 12.81 -2.69 10.44
C VAL A 199 11.80 -3.61 9.78
N LEU A 200 10.59 -3.68 10.34
CA LEU A 200 9.46 -4.35 9.71
C LEU A 200 8.89 -3.47 8.59
N LEU A 201 8.81 -3.97 7.37
CA LEU A 201 8.22 -3.27 6.24
C LEU A 201 6.83 -3.86 5.97
N THR A 202 5.80 -3.03 6.05
CA THR A 202 4.41 -3.36 5.75
C THR A 202 3.76 -2.20 4.99
N HIS A 203 2.64 -2.45 4.31
CA HIS A 203 1.92 -1.37 3.65
C HIS A 203 1.39 -0.34 4.67
N ALA A 204 0.61 -0.78 5.67
CA ALA A 204 0.11 0.04 6.77
C ALA A 204 0.73 -0.40 8.13
N GLY A 205 0.44 0.35 9.20
CA GLY A 205 1.11 0.17 10.50
C GLY A 205 0.67 -1.07 11.29
N VAL A 206 1.63 -1.75 11.92
CA VAL A 206 1.39 -2.82 12.89
C VAL A 206 1.25 -2.22 14.29
N THR A 207 0.15 -2.55 14.95
CA THR A 207 -0.15 -2.11 16.33
C THR A 207 -0.14 -3.30 17.29
N ARG A 208 -0.37 -3.04 18.58
CA ARG A 208 -0.63 -4.10 19.58
C ARG A 208 -1.81 -5.00 19.19
N ARG A 209 -2.77 -4.55 18.38
CA ARG A 209 -3.87 -5.38 17.87
C ARG A 209 -3.33 -6.52 17.01
N GLU A 210 -2.51 -6.19 16.02
CA GLU A 210 -1.94 -7.17 15.09
C GLU A 210 -1.09 -8.20 15.84
N LEU A 211 -0.28 -7.76 16.82
CA LEU A 211 0.51 -8.68 17.66
C LEU A 211 -0.38 -9.67 18.41
N ARG A 212 -1.49 -9.22 19.01
CA ARG A 212 -2.44 -10.11 19.69
C ARG A 212 -3.12 -11.10 18.74
N LEU A 213 -3.47 -10.65 17.54
CA LEU A 213 -4.10 -11.53 16.54
C LEU A 213 -3.12 -12.54 15.95
N LEU A 214 -1.84 -12.19 15.82
CA LEU A 214 -0.79 -13.05 15.31
C LEU A 214 -0.19 -13.97 16.39
N ASP A 215 -0.39 -13.63 17.66
CA ASP A 215 0.23 -14.28 18.82
C ASP A 215 1.77 -14.32 18.71
N VAL A 216 2.36 -13.14 18.45
CA VAL A 216 3.81 -12.97 18.27
C VAL A 216 4.35 -11.81 19.10
N PRO A 217 5.63 -11.85 19.49
CA PRO A 217 6.28 -10.71 20.11
C PRO A 217 6.43 -9.53 19.13
N ALA A 218 6.73 -8.35 19.67
CA ALA A 218 7.01 -7.12 18.92
C ALA A 218 8.37 -7.14 18.21
N GLU A 219 8.65 -8.21 17.46
CA GLU A 219 9.93 -8.44 16.78
C GLU A 219 9.72 -8.48 15.26
N PRO A 220 10.42 -7.65 14.46
CA PRO A 220 10.20 -7.54 13.02
C PRO A 220 10.15 -8.88 12.28
N HIS A 221 11.10 -9.78 12.58
CA HIS A 221 11.18 -11.09 11.94
C HIS A 221 10.02 -12.02 12.32
N ALA A 222 9.59 -12.01 13.58
CA ALA A 222 8.48 -12.83 14.05
C ALA A 222 7.15 -12.38 13.42
N ILE A 223 6.94 -11.06 13.36
CA ILE A 223 5.75 -10.46 12.76
C ILE A 223 5.71 -10.75 11.25
N ALA A 224 6.81 -10.47 10.54
CA ALA A 224 6.87 -10.72 9.10
C ALA A 224 6.61 -12.19 8.79
N ALA A 225 7.27 -13.12 9.48
CA ALA A 225 7.04 -14.55 9.26
C ALA A 225 5.59 -14.98 9.52
N ALA A 226 4.91 -14.41 10.53
CA ALA A 226 3.52 -14.73 10.83
C ALA A 226 2.55 -14.16 9.78
N LEU A 227 2.78 -12.92 9.33
CA LEU A 227 1.98 -12.30 8.27
C LEU A 227 2.12 -13.07 6.95
N GLU A 228 3.35 -13.41 6.57
CA GLU A 228 3.64 -14.13 5.32
C GLU A 228 3.01 -15.53 5.31
N ARG A 229 3.07 -16.27 6.43
CA ARG A 229 2.39 -17.58 6.53
C ARG A 229 0.89 -17.44 6.32
N ARG A 230 0.25 -16.48 7.00
CA ARG A 230 -1.20 -16.25 6.83
C ARG A 230 -1.57 -15.85 5.41
N PHE A 231 -0.70 -15.09 4.74
CA PHE A 231 -0.91 -14.70 3.36
C PHE A 231 -0.83 -15.88 2.41
N ASP A 232 0.23 -16.68 2.53
CA ASP A 232 0.41 -17.90 1.73
C ASP A 232 -0.78 -18.86 1.92
N GLU A 233 -1.19 -19.12 3.16
CA GLU A 233 -2.36 -19.95 3.48
C GLU A 233 -3.65 -19.39 2.86
N ALA A 234 -3.82 -18.07 2.84
CA ALA A 234 -4.99 -17.43 2.23
C ALA A 234 -4.99 -17.59 0.71
N VAL A 235 -3.84 -17.40 0.06
CA VAL A 235 -3.69 -17.60 -1.39
C VAL A 235 -3.91 -19.07 -1.75
N GLU A 236 -3.38 -20.01 -0.97
CA GLU A 236 -3.56 -21.45 -1.19
C GLU A 236 -5.04 -21.87 -1.21
N ARG A 237 -5.88 -21.28 -0.33
CA ARG A 237 -7.33 -21.56 -0.28
C ARG A 237 -8.06 -21.20 -1.57
N VAL A 238 -7.62 -20.16 -2.29
CA VAL A 238 -8.28 -19.66 -3.51
C VAL A 238 -7.54 -20.08 -4.78
N ALA A 239 -6.35 -20.67 -4.67
CA ALA A 239 -5.47 -20.90 -5.80
C ALA A 239 -6.05 -21.82 -6.88
N ALA A 240 -6.77 -22.86 -6.48
CA ALA A 240 -7.40 -23.79 -7.43
C ALA A 240 -8.47 -23.08 -8.27
N ALA A 241 -9.36 -22.32 -7.61
CA ALA A 241 -10.40 -21.55 -8.27
C ALA A 241 -9.79 -20.56 -9.28
N TRP A 242 -8.81 -19.76 -8.85
CA TRP A 242 -8.17 -18.78 -9.73
C TRP A 242 -7.47 -19.41 -10.93
N ARG A 243 -6.80 -20.57 -10.75
CA ARG A 243 -6.15 -21.29 -11.87
C ARG A 243 -7.16 -21.84 -12.88
N ASN A 244 -8.36 -22.19 -12.42
CA ASN A 244 -9.46 -22.63 -13.28
C ASN A 244 -10.21 -21.46 -13.95
N GLY A 245 -9.87 -20.22 -13.60
CA GLY A 245 -10.55 -19.02 -14.07
C GLY A 245 -11.77 -18.62 -13.24
N ASP A 246 -12.10 -19.37 -12.19
CA ASP A 246 -13.21 -19.09 -11.29
C ASP A 246 -12.92 -17.86 -10.42
N ASP A 247 -13.98 -17.13 -10.08
CA ASP A 247 -13.92 -16.04 -9.13
C ASP A 247 -14.03 -16.58 -7.69
N ALA A 248 -13.05 -16.20 -6.86
CA ALA A 248 -13.01 -16.54 -5.45
C ALA A 248 -12.37 -15.39 -4.68
N ALA A 249 -12.97 -15.00 -3.55
CA ALA A 249 -12.48 -13.91 -2.72
C ALA A 249 -11.35 -14.39 -1.79
N LEU A 250 -10.22 -13.65 -1.82
CA LEU A 250 -9.15 -13.79 -0.85
C LEU A 250 -9.62 -13.27 0.51
N ALA A 251 -9.45 -14.09 1.55
CA ALA A 251 -9.87 -13.77 2.92
C ALA A 251 -8.64 -13.73 3.84
N LEU A 252 -8.41 -12.56 4.46
CA LEU A 252 -7.30 -12.28 5.39
C LEU A 252 -7.80 -12.03 6.82
N GLU A 253 -9.06 -12.32 7.10
CA GLU A 253 -9.63 -12.17 8.42
C GLU A 253 -8.89 -13.05 9.44
N PRO A 254 -8.74 -12.59 10.69
CA PRO A 254 -9.19 -11.31 11.23
C PRO A 254 -8.16 -10.17 11.08
N ILE A 255 -6.99 -10.43 10.47
CA ILE A 255 -5.90 -9.45 10.44
C ILE A 255 -6.25 -8.26 9.55
N HIS A 256 -6.94 -8.53 8.44
CA HIS A 256 -7.56 -7.57 7.54
C HIS A 256 -8.95 -8.07 7.17
N VAL A 257 -9.94 -7.18 7.20
CA VAL A 257 -11.34 -7.48 6.95
C VAL A 257 -11.74 -6.74 5.68
N ALA A 258 -12.12 -7.49 4.65
CA ALA A 258 -12.56 -6.91 3.39
C ALA A 258 -13.88 -6.14 3.58
N GLY A 259 -14.04 -5.07 2.81
CA GLY A 259 -15.32 -4.37 2.69
C GLY A 259 -16.43 -5.31 2.18
N ARG A 260 -17.65 -5.04 2.60
CA ARG A 260 -18.88 -5.73 2.14
C ARG A 260 -19.99 -4.71 2.02
N SER A 261 -21.09 -5.04 1.34
CA SER A 261 -22.24 -4.15 1.21
C SER A 261 -22.57 -3.45 2.54
N ARG A 262 -22.65 -2.11 2.49
CA ARG A 262 -22.88 -1.19 3.61
C ARG A 262 -21.76 -1.06 4.65
N LYS A 263 -20.62 -1.73 4.51
CA LYS A 263 -19.50 -1.68 5.47
C LYS A 263 -18.16 -1.67 4.75
N GLU A 264 -17.42 -0.56 4.87
CA GLU A 264 -16.05 -0.47 4.37
C GLU A 264 -15.10 -1.44 5.11
N GLY A 265 -14.02 -1.81 4.41
CA GLY A 265 -12.98 -2.68 4.96
C GLY A 265 -12.15 -2.03 6.06
N GLY A 266 -11.37 -2.82 6.79
CA GLY A 266 -10.50 -2.33 7.85
C GLY A 266 -9.43 -3.36 8.26
N GLY A 267 -8.61 -3.02 9.24
CA GLY A 267 -7.51 -3.86 9.72
C GLY A 267 -6.15 -3.47 9.12
N LEU A 268 -5.21 -4.42 9.15
CA LEU A 268 -3.78 -4.21 8.92
C LEU A 268 -3.44 -3.31 7.74
N LEU A 269 -4.10 -3.47 6.59
CA LEU A 269 -3.78 -2.73 5.36
C LEU A 269 -4.42 -1.34 5.27
N TYR A 270 -5.33 -0.97 6.17
CA TYR A 270 -6.02 0.32 6.14
C TYR A 270 -5.57 1.31 7.22
N HIS A 271 -4.90 0.79 8.25
CA HIS A 271 -4.66 1.55 9.47
C HIS A 271 -3.64 2.66 9.23
N ARG A 272 -4.11 3.89 9.41
CA ARG A 272 -3.25 5.09 9.46
C ARG A 272 -3.24 5.70 10.86
N PRO A 273 -2.11 6.28 11.29
CA PRO A 273 -2.03 6.89 12.60
C PRO A 273 -2.97 8.11 12.66
N ALA A 274 -3.73 8.21 13.75
CA ALA A 274 -4.55 9.37 14.04
C ALA A 274 -4.68 9.57 15.55
N ARG A 275 -4.75 10.81 15.98
CA ARG A 275 -5.03 11.16 17.37
C ARG A 275 -6.50 10.83 17.68
N ARG A 276 -6.73 10.06 18.75
CA ARG A 276 -8.05 9.53 19.11
C ARG A 276 -9.10 10.63 19.37
N ASP A 277 -8.67 11.74 19.96
CA ASP A 277 -9.51 12.87 20.41
C ASP A 277 -9.45 14.08 19.47
N ARG A 278 -9.05 13.90 18.20
CA ARG A 278 -9.04 15.00 17.22
C ARG A 278 -10.45 15.40 16.79
N ASP A 279 -10.60 16.65 16.38
CA ASP A 279 -11.85 17.17 15.84
C ASP A 279 -12.29 16.38 14.59
N GLY A 280 -13.57 15.98 14.55
CA GLY A 280 -14.13 15.19 13.45
C GLY A 280 -13.79 13.70 13.48
N ALA A 281 -13.18 13.20 14.57
CA ALA A 281 -13.04 11.77 14.78
C ALA A 281 -14.42 11.08 14.85
N ASP A 282 -14.52 9.91 14.21
CA ASP A 282 -15.65 8.98 14.34
C ASP A 282 -15.14 7.69 14.99
N PRO A 283 -15.10 7.58 16.33
CA PRO A 283 -14.53 6.41 16.99
C PRO A 283 -15.23 5.09 16.66
N GLU A 284 -16.53 5.13 16.37
CA GLU A 284 -17.30 3.92 16.05
C GLU A 284 -16.84 3.32 14.72
N TRP A 285 -16.58 4.17 13.73
CA TRP A 285 -16.06 3.74 12.43
C TRP A 285 -14.54 3.55 12.43
N GLU A 286 -13.79 4.48 13.00
CA GLU A 286 -12.33 4.52 12.92
C GLU A 286 -11.63 3.50 13.80
N LEU A 287 -12.20 3.24 14.98
CA LEU A 287 -11.62 2.38 16.01
C LEU A 287 -12.45 1.12 16.25
N ALA A 288 -13.32 0.76 15.29
CA ALA A 288 -14.08 -0.47 15.30
C ALA A 288 -13.17 -1.67 15.63
N ALA A 289 -13.42 -2.37 16.74
CA ALA A 289 -12.49 -3.37 17.27
C ALA A 289 -12.15 -4.48 16.26
N GLU A 290 -13.15 -4.90 15.48
CA GLU A 290 -13.02 -5.96 14.48
C GLU A 290 -12.16 -5.54 13.29
N SER A 291 -12.30 -4.30 12.83
CA SER A 291 -11.74 -3.82 11.57
C SER A 291 -11.45 -2.32 11.66
N PRO A 292 -10.46 -1.89 12.47
CA PRO A 292 -10.22 -0.46 12.63
C PRO A 292 -9.76 0.14 11.29
N ARG A 293 -9.80 1.45 11.16
CA ARG A 293 -9.19 2.18 10.02
C ARG A 293 -8.17 3.20 10.49
N ARG A 294 -8.14 3.49 11.79
CA ARG A 294 -7.14 4.34 12.45
C ARG A 294 -6.57 3.64 13.68
N PHE A 295 -5.43 4.13 14.13
CA PHE A 295 -4.88 3.79 15.45
C PHE A 295 -4.26 5.02 16.10
N ASP A 296 -4.30 5.08 17.42
CA ASP A 296 -3.53 6.07 18.16
C ASP A 296 -2.05 5.67 18.13
N PRO A 297 -1.10 6.57 17.81
CA PRO A 297 0.32 6.23 17.80
C PRO A 297 0.83 5.52 19.07
N ARG A 298 0.21 5.80 20.24
CA ARG A 298 0.55 5.17 21.52
C ARG A 298 0.20 3.68 21.60
N ASP A 299 -0.59 3.20 20.64
CA ASP A 299 -0.92 1.77 20.45
C ASP A 299 0.15 1.02 19.64
N MET A 300 1.19 1.71 19.14
CA MET A 300 2.34 1.04 18.54
C MET A 300 3.09 0.22 19.60
N PRO A 301 3.65 -0.94 19.22
CA PRO A 301 4.42 -1.77 20.15
C PRO A 301 5.76 -1.11 20.51
N ALA A 302 6.05 -0.99 21.81
CA ALA A 302 7.34 -0.46 22.27
C ALA A 302 8.50 -1.31 21.73
N GLY A 303 9.59 -0.64 21.33
CA GLY A 303 10.77 -1.27 20.73
C GLY A 303 10.61 -1.72 19.28
N LEU A 304 9.39 -1.71 18.71
CA LEU A 304 9.20 -2.06 17.30
C LEU A 304 9.57 -0.86 16.41
N VAL A 305 10.49 -1.09 15.48
CA VAL A 305 10.78 -0.18 14.37
C VAL A 305 10.14 -0.74 13.11
N GLN A 306 9.32 0.07 12.45
CA GLN A 306 8.60 -0.29 11.24
C GLN A 306 8.70 0.80 10.17
N MET A 307 8.47 0.43 8.92
CA MET A 307 8.37 1.30 7.77
C MET A 307 7.04 1.03 7.08
N ILE A 308 6.30 2.09 6.80
CA ILE A 308 4.91 2.09 6.38
C ILE A 308 4.81 2.82 5.04
N GLY A 309 4.28 2.13 4.04
CA GLY A 309 4.10 2.65 2.67
C GLY A 309 2.81 3.45 2.47
N HIS A 310 1.88 3.39 3.43
CA HIS A 310 0.56 4.00 3.40
C HIS A 310 0.52 5.32 4.19
N SER A 311 -0.11 6.35 3.61
CA SER A 311 -0.43 7.68 4.20
C SER A 311 0.64 8.79 4.06
N GLY A 312 0.46 9.60 3.02
CA GLY A 312 1.26 10.79 2.76
C GLY A 312 1.16 11.87 3.84
N HIS A 313 2.19 12.71 3.89
CA HIS A 313 2.41 13.67 4.96
C HIS A 313 1.22 14.59 5.26
N ALA A 314 0.63 15.21 4.23
CA ALA A 314 -0.43 16.21 4.41
C ALA A 314 -1.67 15.66 5.10
N ARG A 315 -2.00 14.38 4.87
CA ARG A 315 -3.12 13.70 5.53
C ARG A 315 -2.75 13.30 6.96
N THR A 316 -1.57 12.69 7.13
CA THR A 316 -1.08 12.24 8.43
C THR A 316 -0.90 13.40 9.41
N ALA A 317 -0.34 14.53 8.98
CA ALA A 317 -0.17 15.71 9.84
C ALA A 317 -1.53 16.28 10.32
N ARG A 318 -2.55 16.26 9.45
CA ARG A 318 -3.92 16.67 9.80
C ARG A 318 -4.56 15.74 10.83
N ASP A 319 -4.29 14.44 10.73
CA ASP A 319 -4.82 13.43 11.64
C ASP A 319 -4.04 13.35 12.98
N LEU A 320 -2.88 14.02 13.10
CA LEU A 320 -2.03 14.02 14.30
C LEU A 320 -1.83 15.42 14.94
N PRO A 321 -2.91 16.18 15.20
CA PRO A 321 -2.77 17.52 15.76
C PRO A 321 -2.10 17.48 17.14
N GLY A 322 -1.08 18.32 17.31
CA GLY A 322 -0.29 18.42 18.55
C GLY A 322 0.86 17.41 18.68
N PHE A 323 1.04 16.49 17.72
CA PHE A 323 2.21 15.59 17.69
C PHE A 323 3.25 16.01 16.63
N VAL A 324 2.87 16.87 15.67
CA VAL A 324 3.79 17.44 14.68
C VAL A 324 4.78 18.35 15.42
N VAL A 325 6.08 18.08 15.28
CA VAL A 325 7.12 18.88 15.92
C VAL A 325 7.28 20.21 15.20
N GLU A 326 7.23 21.32 15.93
CA GLU A 326 7.41 22.66 15.38
C GLU A 326 8.77 22.79 14.68
N GLY A 327 8.79 23.42 13.50
CA GLY A 327 10.00 23.56 12.68
C GLY A 327 10.45 22.29 11.96
N SER A 328 9.73 21.18 12.10
CA SER A 328 9.97 19.95 11.32
C SER A 328 9.38 20.01 9.89
N GLU A 329 8.66 21.08 9.55
CA GLU A 329 8.19 21.36 8.19
C GLU A 329 9.38 21.75 7.30
N ARG A 330 10.12 20.74 6.81
CA ARG A 330 11.15 20.96 5.78
C ARG A 330 10.49 20.96 4.43
N ASP A 331 10.60 22.08 3.71
CA ASP A 331 10.13 22.22 2.33
C ASP A 331 10.58 21.02 1.48
N GLY A 332 9.61 20.28 0.95
CA GLY A 332 9.84 19.21 -0.01
C GLY A 332 10.38 17.89 0.55
N ILE A 333 10.48 17.71 1.86
CA ILE A 333 10.71 16.37 2.43
C ILE A 333 9.36 15.71 2.67
N ALA A 334 9.10 14.58 2.03
CA ALA A 334 7.85 13.81 2.22
C ALA A 334 8.00 12.74 3.31
N LEU A 335 9.22 12.18 3.45
CA LEU A 335 9.52 11.12 4.40
C LEU A 335 9.39 11.62 5.85
N ARG A 336 8.77 10.83 6.72
CA ARG A 336 8.49 11.23 8.11
C ARG A 336 8.81 10.11 9.08
N THR A 337 9.17 10.49 10.30
CA THR A 337 9.33 9.58 11.43
C THR A 337 8.24 9.90 12.45
N LEU A 338 7.38 8.93 12.71
CA LEU A 338 6.48 8.92 13.86
C LEU A 338 7.13 8.09 14.96
N SER A 339 7.33 8.68 16.14
CA SER A 339 7.93 7.98 17.28
C SER A 339 7.09 8.15 18.54
N VAL A 340 7.14 7.13 19.39
CA VAL A 340 6.59 7.15 20.75
C VAL A 340 7.66 6.69 21.71
N THR A 341 7.90 7.47 22.76
CA THR A 341 8.89 7.15 23.80
C THR A 341 8.60 5.79 24.45
N ALA A 342 9.63 5.19 25.06
CA ALA A 342 9.54 3.84 25.64
C ALA A 342 8.47 3.73 26.77
N ASP A 343 8.21 4.82 27.48
CA ASP A 343 7.14 4.95 28.48
C ASP A 343 5.74 5.14 27.87
N GLY A 344 5.64 5.45 26.58
CA GLY A 344 4.38 5.67 25.87
C GLY A 344 3.83 7.09 25.94
N ASP A 345 4.50 8.00 26.66
CA ASP A 345 3.93 9.29 27.05
C ASP A 345 4.10 10.39 26.00
N VAL A 346 5.18 10.34 25.21
CA VAL A 346 5.51 11.38 24.25
C VAL A 346 5.46 10.84 22.83
N VAL A 347 4.57 11.42 22.02
CA VAL A 347 4.45 11.16 20.57
C VAL A 347 5.08 12.31 19.80
N ARG A 348 5.93 11.99 18.81
CA ARG A 348 6.54 12.97 17.90
C ARG A 348 6.37 12.57 16.45
N TYR A 349 6.03 13.52 15.61
CA TYR A 349 5.97 13.38 14.16
C TYR A 349 6.89 14.39 13.51
N GLU A 350 7.97 13.90 12.89
CA GLU A 350 9.13 14.68 12.46
C GLU A 350 9.54 14.37 11.01
N ALA A 351 10.16 15.33 10.32
CA ALA A 351 10.69 15.14 8.96
C ALA A 351 11.93 14.26 8.91
N GLY A 352 11.98 13.42 7.87
CA GLY A 352 13.08 12.51 7.57
C GLY A 352 12.90 11.11 8.18
N VAL A 353 13.90 10.27 7.92
CA VAL A 353 14.04 8.91 8.47
C VAL A 353 15.07 8.98 9.59
N LEU A 354 14.62 9.25 10.82
CA LEU A 354 15.47 9.52 11.96
C LEU A 354 15.93 8.22 12.65
N PRO A 355 17.14 8.16 13.24
CA PRO A 355 17.55 7.01 14.03
C PRO A 355 16.56 6.74 15.17
N PRO A 356 16.15 5.48 15.40
CA PRO A 356 15.18 5.15 16.43
C PRO A 356 15.82 5.31 17.82
N ALA A 357 15.08 5.91 18.76
CA ALA A 357 15.51 5.97 20.14
C ALA A 357 15.40 4.59 20.82
N PRO A 358 16.30 4.24 21.76
CA PRO A 358 16.24 2.94 22.45
C PRO A 358 14.87 2.69 23.11
N GLY A 359 14.25 1.55 22.80
CA GLY A 359 12.96 1.13 23.35
C GLY A 359 11.74 1.90 22.83
N ALA A 360 11.93 2.96 22.03
CA ALA A 360 10.84 3.70 21.43
C ALA A 360 10.12 2.86 20.36
N ALA A 361 8.81 3.04 20.23
CA ALA A 361 8.09 2.58 19.05
C ALA A 361 8.35 3.59 17.92
N THR A 362 8.74 3.12 16.73
CA THR A 362 9.09 4.01 15.61
C THR A 362 8.46 3.52 14.31
N ALA A 363 7.85 4.44 13.57
CA ALA A 363 7.33 4.20 12.22
C ALA A 363 7.91 5.22 11.24
N TYR A 364 8.59 4.72 10.20
CA TYR A 364 9.00 5.50 9.04
C TYR A 364 7.88 5.53 8.01
N MET A 365 7.29 6.69 7.79
CA MET A 365 6.27 6.91 6.77
C MET A 365 6.98 7.24 5.46
N VAL A 366 6.85 6.36 4.47
CA VAL A 366 7.61 6.43 3.19
C VAL A 366 6.72 6.55 1.96
N ASP A 367 5.45 6.91 2.13
CA ASP A 367 4.61 7.41 1.05
C ASP A 367 5.12 8.78 0.61
N PRO A 368 5.63 8.92 -0.63
CA PRO A 368 6.21 10.16 -1.09
C PRO A 368 5.19 11.10 -1.74
N GLY A 369 3.90 10.72 -1.75
CA GLY A 369 2.82 11.51 -2.33
C GLY A 369 2.89 11.61 -3.84
N PHE A 370 3.17 10.51 -4.56
CA PHE A 370 3.40 10.54 -6.01
C PHE A 370 2.30 11.29 -6.77
N ALA A 371 1.03 11.10 -6.43
CA ALA A 371 -0.09 11.72 -7.15
C ALA A 371 -0.22 13.24 -6.91
N HIS A 372 0.43 13.78 -5.88
CA HIS A 372 0.13 15.13 -5.37
C HIS A 372 1.34 16.05 -5.31
N GLU A 373 2.53 15.51 -5.10
CA GLU A 373 3.74 16.31 -5.02
C GLU A 373 4.30 16.65 -6.40
N PRO A 374 5.06 17.74 -6.57
CA PRO A 374 5.93 17.93 -7.72
C PRO A 374 6.97 16.80 -7.85
N LEU A 375 7.41 16.45 -9.07
CA LEU A 375 8.30 15.28 -9.28
C LEU A 375 9.64 15.45 -8.56
N GLU A 376 10.15 16.67 -8.53
CA GLU A 376 11.37 17.08 -7.85
C GLU A 376 11.30 16.94 -6.32
N ARG A 377 10.10 16.80 -5.73
CA ARG A 377 9.89 16.64 -4.29
C ARG A 377 9.60 15.20 -3.86
N VAL A 378 9.43 14.27 -4.81
CA VAL A 378 9.10 12.86 -4.50
C VAL A 378 10.32 12.10 -3.99
N GLU A 379 10.41 11.85 -2.69
CA GLU A 379 11.55 11.17 -2.08
C GLU A 379 11.37 9.67 -1.94
N ILE A 380 12.36 8.86 -2.34
CA ILE A 380 12.38 7.42 -2.05
C ILE A 380 13.42 7.09 -0.98
N CYS A 381 13.12 6.12 -0.12
CA CYS A 381 13.97 5.80 1.03
C CYS A 381 15.04 4.77 0.64
N ALA A 382 16.31 5.03 0.93
CA ALA A 382 17.34 3.98 0.87
C ALA A 382 17.22 3.04 2.08
N VAL A 383 17.50 1.75 1.87
CA VAL A 383 17.60 0.75 2.96
C VAL A 383 18.91 -0.02 2.85
N ASP A 384 19.55 -0.28 3.99
CA ASP A 384 20.95 -0.73 4.07
C ASP A 384 21.11 -2.24 3.83
N GLY A 385 20.04 -3.01 4.01
CA GLY A 385 20.06 -4.46 3.83
C GLY A 385 18.67 -5.05 3.85
N LEU A 386 18.51 -6.23 3.24
CA LEU A 386 17.25 -6.96 3.22
C LEU A 386 17.46 -8.36 3.79
N ALA A 387 16.75 -8.67 4.87
CA ALA A 387 16.74 -10.02 5.42
C ALA A 387 15.73 -10.85 4.62
N THR A 388 16.19 -11.54 3.59
CA THR A 388 15.37 -12.52 2.86
C THR A 388 15.22 -13.78 3.73
N SER A 389 14.47 -13.68 4.83
CA SER A 389 14.02 -14.88 5.54
C SER A 389 13.00 -15.63 4.68
N ARG A 390 13.48 -16.47 3.75
CA ARG A 390 12.72 -17.66 3.36
C ARG A 390 13.12 -18.75 4.34
N LEU A 391 12.13 -19.45 4.88
CA LEU A 391 12.37 -20.72 5.58
C LEU A 391 13.19 -21.63 4.63
N PRO A 392 14.21 -22.34 5.13
CA PRO A 392 14.94 -23.31 4.32
C PRO A 392 13.97 -24.32 3.68
N GLY A 393 13.95 -24.41 2.34
CA GLY A 393 13.25 -25.49 1.63
C GLY A 393 12.00 -25.13 0.80
N SER A 394 11.67 -23.85 0.60
CA SER A 394 10.58 -23.48 -0.33
C SER A 394 11.14 -23.25 -1.75
N PRO A 395 10.81 -24.11 -2.75
CA PRO A 395 11.26 -23.91 -4.13
C PRO A 395 10.58 -22.68 -4.76
N TRP A 396 11.32 -22.04 -5.67
CA TRP A 396 10.89 -20.90 -6.46
C TRP A 396 9.75 -21.26 -7.41
#